data_AF-A0A166AP15-F1
#
_entry.id   AF-A0A166AP15-F1
#
_cell.length_a   1.000
_cell.length_b   1.000
_cell.length_c   1.000
_cell.angle_alpha   90.00
_cell.angle_beta   90.00
_cell.angle_gamma   90.00
#
_symmetry.space_group_name_H-M   'P 1'
#
loop_
_entity.id
_entity.type
_entity.pdbx_description
1 polymer ?
#
loop_
_entity_poly.entity_id
_entity_poly.type
_entity_poly.pdbx_seq_one_letter_code
_entity_poly.pdbx_strand_id
1 'polypeptide(L)'
;MVDKDLKLETKCYDANEYGYLYGLNKKIPDNEFEKVKMYMKNFRRKDFVDGTVKVTGRPEGYRCLEKDVAKVEEILGIENTLEKRKNKIKNAFSNPVSKRNLKDKSYEWLNTLFKKGGTRPKQNLSRLAIHSTKIYDPDDNYKNRAKDGDGVLFIYTPHGMWYIINNNGKYSNLSLNNVETKYGGAVGYRLMYDDTLDTLIRIFSEENEYSGEELY
;
A
#
# COMPACT_ATOMS: atom_id res chain seq x y z
N MET A 1 23.25 11.61 -6.17
CA MET A 1 21.92 10.97 -6.27
C MET A 1 22.03 9.95 -7.38
N VAL A 2 21.72 8.67 -7.11
CA VAL A 2 21.68 7.66 -8.17
C VAL A 2 20.51 8.03 -9.07
N ASP A 3 20.78 8.37 -10.33
CA ASP A 3 19.72 8.62 -11.31
C ASP A 3 18.92 7.32 -11.45
N LYS A 4 17.68 7.33 -10.97
CA LYS A 4 16.82 6.14 -11.04
C LYS A 4 16.37 5.99 -12.48
N ASP A 5 16.43 4.77 -13.01
CA ASP A 5 15.87 4.45 -14.32
C ASP A 5 14.42 4.92 -14.43
N LEU A 6 14.03 5.37 -15.63
CA LEU A 6 12.65 5.81 -15.88
C LEU A 6 11.70 4.62 -15.70
N LYS A 7 10.64 4.82 -14.92
CA LYS A 7 9.57 3.83 -14.75
C LYS A 7 8.25 4.50 -14.43
N LEU A 8 7.15 3.81 -14.77
CA LEU A 8 5.86 4.06 -14.15
C LEU A 8 5.81 3.40 -12.77
N GLU A 9 5.31 4.14 -11.79
CA GLU A 9 5.07 3.69 -10.41
C GLU A 9 3.64 3.98 -10.04
N THR A 10 3.10 3.21 -9.11
CA THR A 10 1.81 3.52 -8.50
C THR A 10 1.96 4.81 -7.68
N LYS A 11 1.12 5.81 -7.94
CA LYS A 11 1.16 7.10 -7.23
C LYS A 11 0.02 7.24 -6.25
N CYS A 12 -1.10 6.60 -6.53
CA CYS A 12 -2.20 6.46 -5.60
C CYS A 12 -3.09 5.27 -5.95
N TYR A 13 -3.90 4.90 -4.98
CA TYR A 13 -5.01 3.98 -5.14
C TYR A 13 -6.31 4.71 -4.79
N ASP A 14 -7.27 4.67 -5.70
CA ASP A 14 -8.64 5.15 -5.52
C ASP A 14 -9.56 3.93 -5.44
N ALA A 15 -10.22 3.77 -4.30
CA ALA A 15 -11.12 2.65 -4.07
C ALA A 15 -12.48 2.80 -4.77
N ASN A 16 -12.84 4.00 -5.22
CA ASN A 16 -14.19 4.29 -5.69
C ASN A 16 -14.33 4.17 -7.22
N GLU A 17 -13.40 4.74 -7.99
CA GLU A 17 -13.56 4.86 -9.45
C GLU A 17 -12.40 4.25 -10.23
N TYR A 18 -11.17 4.67 -9.95
CA TYR A 18 -10.04 4.43 -10.87
C TYR A 18 -9.13 3.26 -10.51
N GLY A 19 -9.20 2.74 -9.28
CA GLY A 19 -8.24 1.75 -8.80
C GLY A 19 -6.83 2.34 -8.71
N TYR A 20 -5.83 1.63 -9.22
CA TYR A 20 -4.45 2.13 -9.23
C TYR A 20 -4.21 3.15 -10.33
N LEU A 21 -3.64 4.30 -9.94
CA LEU A 21 -3.19 5.34 -10.87
C LEU A 21 -1.67 5.39 -10.92
N TYR A 22 -1.13 5.36 -12.14
CA TYR A 22 0.30 5.24 -12.40
C TYR A 22 0.86 6.55 -12.91
N GLY A 23 2.09 6.87 -12.52
CA GLY A 23 2.79 8.06 -12.98
C GLY A 23 4.30 7.85 -13.03
N LEU A 24 4.98 8.68 -13.80
CA LEU A 24 6.43 8.59 -13.94
C LEU A 24 7.13 8.86 -12.60
N ASN A 25 8.20 8.13 -12.34
CA ASN A 25 9.02 8.32 -11.14
C ASN A 25 9.86 9.61 -11.16
N LYS A 26 10.16 10.13 -12.36
CA LYS A 26 10.91 11.37 -12.57
C LYS A 26 10.32 12.20 -13.71
N LYS A 27 10.64 13.49 -13.74
CA LYS A 27 10.28 14.37 -14.86
C LYS A 27 11.09 13.94 -16.09
N ILE A 28 10.44 13.98 -17.25
CA ILE A 28 11.05 13.76 -18.56
C ILE A 28 10.98 15.05 -19.40
N PRO A 29 11.77 15.16 -20.48
CA PRO A 29 11.66 16.26 -21.44
C PRO A 29 10.24 16.41 -22.01
N ASP A 30 9.81 17.65 -22.28
CA ASP A 30 8.44 17.95 -22.70
C ASP A 30 8.09 17.31 -24.07
N ASN A 31 9.07 17.19 -24.97
CA ASN A 31 8.90 16.51 -26.26
C ASN A 31 8.64 15.00 -26.11
N GLU A 32 9.25 14.34 -25.13
CA GLU A 32 8.97 12.93 -24.80
C GLU A 32 7.63 12.80 -24.09
N PHE A 33 7.30 13.75 -23.20
CA PHE A 33 6.02 13.76 -22.51
C PHE A 33 4.82 13.95 -23.44
N GLU A 34 4.93 14.80 -24.46
CA GLU A 34 3.84 15.06 -25.41
C GLU A 34 3.42 13.78 -26.16
N LYS A 35 4.35 12.84 -26.41
CA LYS A 35 4.06 11.56 -27.07
C LYS A 35 3.11 10.67 -26.26
N VAL A 36 3.15 10.76 -24.94
CA VAL A 36 2.35 9.91 -24.04
C VAL A 36 1.17 10.63 -23.41
N LYS A 37 1.11 11.96 -23.53
CA LYS A 37 0.11 12.80 -22.88
C LYS A 37 -1.34 12.40 -23.17
N MET A 38 -1.64 11.88 -24.37
CA MET A 38 -2.98 11.40 -24.71
C MET A 38 -3.45 10.19 -23.88
N TYR A 39 -2.51 9.43 -23.31
CA TYR A 39 -2.76 8.30 -22.42
C TYR A 39 -2.77 8.69 -20.93
N MET A 40 -2.56 9.98 -20.63
CA MET A 40 -2.47 10.49 -19.27
C MET A 40 -3.54 11.56 -19.04
N LYS A 41 -4.23 11.48 -17.90
CA LYS A 41 -5.12 12.54 -17.42
C LYS A 41 -4.39 13.36 -16.36
N ASN A 42 -4.50 14.69 -16.44
CA ASN A 42 -3.99 15.58 -15.39
C ASN A 42 -5.01 15.66 -14.26
N PHE A 43 -4.88 14.76 -13.28
CA PHE A 43 -5.77 14.66 -12.15
C PHE A 43 -5.56 15.81 -11.16
N ARG A 44 -6.66 16.35 -10.64
CA ARG A 44 -6.73 17.40 -9.61
C ARG A 44 -7.55 16.88 -8.44
N ARG A 45 -7.41 17.49 -7.25
CA ARG A 45 -8.22 17.11 -6.07
C ARG A 45 -9.73 17.09 -6.36
N LYS A 46 -10.21 18.03 -7.16
CA LYS A 46 -11.62 18.13 -7.56
C LYS A 46 -12.14 16.91 -8.34
N ASP A 47 -11.24 16.15 -8.96
CA ASP A 47 -11.61 14.97 -9.76
C ASP A 47 -11.87 13.74 -8.87
N PHE A 48 -11.65 13.83 -7.55
CA PHE A 48 -11.88 12.76 -6.56
C PHE A 48 -12.89 13.18 -5.48
N VAL A 49 -13.65 14.26 -5.73
CA VAL A 49 -14.61 14.77 -4.74
C VAL A 49 -15.88 13.94 -4.81
N ASP A 50 -15.96 13.04 -3.85
CA ASP A 50 -17.22 12.60 -3.27
C ASP A 50 -17.06 12.54 -1.75
N GLY A 51 -18.14 12.69 -0.98
CA GLY A 51 -18.15 12.98 0.47
C GLY A 51 -17.38 12.01 1.38
N THR A 52 -16.84 10.92 0.83
CA THR A 52 -15.91 9.99 1.47
C THR A 52 -14.72 9.73 0.54
N VAL A 53 -13.72 10.61 0.54
CA VAL A 53 -12.50 10.44 -0.28
C VAL A 53 -11.76 9.18 0.15
N LYS A 54 -11.95 8.08 -0.58
CA LYS A 54 -11.23 6.81 -0.39
C LYS A 54 -10.04 6.72 -1.35
N VAL A 55 -9.16 7.70 -1.26
CA VAL A 55 -7.92 7.75 -2.05
C VAL A 55 -6.71 7.73 -1.13
N THR A 56 -5.80 6.78 -1.35
CA THR A 56 -4.51 6.70 -0.64
C THR A 56 -3.37 7.06 -1.60
N GLY A 57 -2.51 8.00 -1.19
CA GLY A 57 -1.35 8.44 -1.98
C GLY A 57 -1.52 9.84 -2.55
N ARG A 58 -0.79 10.14 -3.64
CA ARG A 58 -0.79 11.47 -4.27
C ARG A 58 -1.48 11.44 -5.65
N PRO A 59 -2.80 11.71 -5.70
CA PRO A 59 -3.56 11.63 -6.94
C PRO A 59 -3.24 12.75 -7.93
N GLU A 60 -2.75 13.89 -7.46
CA GLU A 60 -2.54 15.08 -8.31
C GLU A 60 -1.43 14.91 -9.36
N GLY A 61 -1.71 15.39 -10.57
CA GLY A 61 -0.78 15.44 -11.70
C GLY A 61 -1.14 14.44 -12.79
N TYR A 62 -0.28 14.33 -13.80
CA TYR A 62 -0.50 13.40 -14.89
C TYR A 62 -0.38 11.96 -14.42
N ARG A 63 -1.46 11.20 -14.61
CA ARG A 63 -1.53 9.76 -14.32
C ARG A 63 -2.20 9.03 -15.47
N CYS A 64 -1.85 7.76 -15.64
CA CYS A 64 -2.55 6.84 -16.51
C CYS A 64 -3.23 5.73 -15.71
N LEU A 65 -4.27 5.14 -16.31
CA LEU A 65 -4.94 3.96 -15.82
C LEU A 65 -4.12 2.71 -16.15
N GLU A 66 -4.38 1.61 -15.46
CA GLU A 66 -3.65 0.35 -15.68
C GLU A 66 -3.66 -0.11 -17.14
N LYS A 67 -4.80 0.04 -17.83
CA LYS A 67 -4.95 -0.33 -19.25
C LYS A 67 -4.04 0.43 -20.21
N ASP A 68 -3.56 1.61 -19.80
CA ASP A 68 -2.74 2.50 -20.63
C ASP A 68 -1.24 2.40 -20.27
N VAL A 69 -0.89 1.71 -19.18
CA VAL A 69 0.50 1.55 -18.70
C VAL A 69 1.42 0.99 -19.79
N ALA A 70 1.04 -0.13 -20.41
CA ALA A 70 1.88 -0.81 -21.39
C ALA A 70 2.22 0.11 -22.59
N LYS A 71 1.24 0.88 -23.08
CA LYS A 71 1.44 1.84 -24.18
C LYS A 71 2.41 2.95 -23.80
N VAL A 72 2.28 3.49 -22.58
CA VAL A 72 3.18 4.54 -22.09
C VAL A 72 4.61 3.99 -21.91
N GLU A 73 4.76 2.78 -21.39
CA GLU A 73 6.06 2.13 -21.24
C GLU A 73 6.73 1.85 -22.60
N GLU A 74 5.97 1.40 -23.58
CA GLU A 74 6.44 1.16 -24.96
C GLU A 74 6.94 2.46 -25.61
N ILE A 75 6.12 3.52 -25.61
CA ILE A 75 6.44 4.80 -26.27
C ILE A 75 7.70 5.45 -25.65
N LEU A 76 7.87 5.33 -24.33
CA LEU A 76 9.02 5.90 -23.62
C LEU A 76 10.22 4.96 -23.55
N GLY A 77 10.16 3.76 -24.13
CA GLY A 77 11.24 2.77 -24.10
C GLY A 77 11.59 2.29 -22.69
N ILE A 78 10.60 2.19 -21.79
CA ILE A 78 10.82 1.71 -20.41
C ILE A 78 11.05 0.20 -20.43
N GLU A 79 12.27 -0.23 -20.14
CA GLU A 79 12.61 -1.66 -20.15
C GLU A 79 12.07 -2.43 -18.95
N ASN A 80 12.11 -1.83 -17.76
CA ASN A 80 11.62 -2.43 -16.51
C ASN A 80 10.13 -2.14 -16.33
N THR A 81 9.31 -2.80 -17.15
CA THR A 81 7.86 -2.61 -17.21
C THR A 81 7.14 -3.07 -15.95
N LEU A 82 5.95 -2.52 -15.69
CA LEU A 82 5.05 -2.99 -14.63
C LEU A 82 4.77 -4.49 -14.77
N GLU A 83 4.53 -4.95 -16.00
CA GLU A 83 4.28 -6.36 -16.29
C GLU A 83 5.47 -7.25 -15.91
N LYS A 84 6.71 -6.87 -16.27
CA LYS A 84 7.91 -7.63 -15.89
C LYS A 84 8.05 -7.73 -14.37
N ARG A 85 7.75 -6.65 -13.64
CA ARG A 85 7.77 -6.64 -12.17
C ARG A 85 6.71 -7.57 -11.58
N LYS A 86 5.48 -7.53 -12.10
CA LYS A 86 4.38 -8.44 -11.68
C LYS A 86 4.73 -9.90 -11.98
N ASN A 87 5.29 -10.19 -13.15
CA ASN A 87 5.70 -11.54 -13.54
C ASN A 87 6.85 -12.07 -12.68
N LYS A 88 7.79 -11.22 -12.26
CA LYS A 88 8.84 -11.62 -11.30
C LYS A 88 8.26 -12.09 -9.97
N ILE A 89 7.25 -11.41 -9.45
CA ILE A 89 6.54 -11.81 -8.22
C ILE A 89 5.77 -13.11 -8.45
N LYS A 90 4.98 -13.19 -9.54
CA LYS A 90 4.21 -14.38 -9.89
C LYS A 90 5.10 -15.63 -10.03
N ASN A 91 6.27 -15.48 -10.66
CA ASN A 91 7.25 -16.56 -10.82
C ASN A 91 7.88 -16.97 -9.48
N ALA A 92 8.07 -16.04 -8.53
CA ALA A 92 8.51 -16.39 -7.20
C ALA A 92 7.41 -17.16 -6.42
N PHE A 93 6.15 -16.85 -6.68
CA PHE A 93 5.00 -17.47 -6.02
C PHE A 93 4.68 -18.87 -6.52
N SER A 94 5.13 -19.25 -7.73
CA SER A 94 4.92 -20.59 -8.28
C SER A 94 5.74 -21.68 -7.57
N ASN A 95 6.79 -21.31 -6.83
CA ASN A 95 7.59 -22.21 -6.02
C ASN A 95 7.37 -21.94 -4.52
N PRO A 96 6.94 -22.93 -3.71
CA PRO A 96 6.66 -22.72 -2.28
C PRO A 96 7.86 -22.18 -1.46
N VAL A 97 9.08 -22.61 -1.76
CA VAL A 97 10.29 -22.17 -1.07
C VAL A 97 10.61 -20.72 -1.43
N SER A 98 10.58 -20.39 -2.72
CA SER A 98 10.79 -19.02 -3.20
C SER A 98 9.71 -18.06 -2.68
N LYS A 99 8.45 -18.50 -2.66
CA LYS A 99 7.32 -17.76 -2.09
C LYS A 99 7.56 -17.44 -0.62
N ARG A 100 7.87 -18.44 0.20
CA ARG A 100 8.14 -18.25 1.64
C ARG A 100 9.30 -17.27 1.86
N ASN A 101 10.43 -17.48 1.18
CA ASN A 101 11.58 -16.58 1.27
C ASN A 101 11.24 -15.14 0.88
N LEU A 102 10.38 -14.94 -0.12
CA LEU A 102 9.95 -13.62 -0.55
C LEU A 102 8.99 -12.97 0.47
N LYS A 103 8.04 -13.73 1.04
CA LYS A 103 7.17 -13.26 2.13
C LYS A 103 8.00 -12.85 3.36
N ASP A 104 8.92 -13.69 3.80
CA ASP A 104 9.74 -13.46 4.99
C ASP A 104 10.60 -12.20 4.81
N LYS A 105 11.30 -12.07 3.68
CA LYS A 105 12.07 -10.85 3.36
C LYS A 105 11.17 -9.62 3.30
N SER A 106 10.00 -9.73 2.70
CA SER A 106 9.08 -8.60 2.59
C SER A 106 8.61 -8.16 3.98
N TYR A 107 8.28 -9.10 4.85
CA TYR A 107 7.92 -8.82 6.24
C TYR A 107 9.07 -8.15 7.02
N GLU A 108 10.30 -8.63 6.90
CA GLU A 108 11.47 -8.03 7.54
C GLU A 108 11.68 -6.57 7.09
N TRP A 109 11.54 -6.30 5.80
CA TRP A 109 11.60 -4.95 5.25
C TRP A 109 10.46 -4.08 5.77
N LEU A 110 9.21 -4.56 5.75
CA LEU A 110 8.06 -3.84 6.28
C LEU A 110 8.27 -3.47 7.75
N ASN A 111 8.65 -4.46 8.57
CA ASN A 111 8.91 -4.28 9.99
C ASN A 111 10.01 -3.23 10.23
N THR A 112 11.08 -3.27 9.43
CA THR A 112 12.17 -2.28 9.50
C THR A 112 11.72 -0.88 9.10
N LEU A 113 11.04 -0.75 7.95
CA LEU A 113 10.58 0.53 7.43
C LEU A 113 9.60 1.20 8.38
N PHE A 114 8.57 0.48 8.84
CA PHE A 114 7.57 1.01 9.75
C PHE A 114 8.15 1.34 11.13
N LYS A 115 8.98 0.47 11.72
CA LYS A 115 9.50 0.72 13.07
C LYS A 115 10.57 1.81 13.13
N LYS A 116 11.40 1.95 12.08
CA LYS A 116 12.46 2.97 12.04
C LYS A 116 12.01 4.30 11.44
N GLY A 117 11.16 4.25 10.41
CA GLY A 117 10.72 5.44 9.69
C GLY A 117 9.30 5.90 10.02
N GLY A 118 8.50 5.05 10.67
CA GLY A 118 7.09 5.33 10.94
C GLY A 118 6.88 6.23 12.16
N THR A 119 5.84 7.05 12.08
CA THR A 119 5.33 7.82 13.22
C THR A 119 4.32 6.99 14.01
N ARG A 120 4.14 7.29 15.31
CA ARG A 120 3.18 6.59 16.19
C ARG A 120 2.10 7.52 16.75
N PRO A 121 1.28 8.17 15.90
CA PRO A 121 0.21 9.03 16.39
C PRO A 121 -0.85 8.21 17.12
N LYS A 122 -1.52 8.84 18.10
CA LYS A 122 -2.69 8.24 18.77
C LYS A 122 -3.84 8.09 17.79
N GLN A 123 -4.53 6.95 17.84
CA GLN A 123 -5.63 6.68 16.93
C GLN A 123 -6.62 5.64 17.49
N ASN A 124 -7.78 5.52 16.84
CA ASN A 124 -8.74 4.45 17.09
C ASN A 124 -8.89 3.58 15.84
N LEU A 125 -8.87 2.25 16.00
CA LEU A 125 -8.96 1.30 14.89
C LEU A 125 -10.26 1.46 14.10
N SER A 126 -11.37 1.77 14.77
CA SER A 126 -12.66 2.01 14.11
C SER A 126 -12.58 3.14 13.09
N ARG A 127 -11.97 4.27 13.49
CA ARG A 127 -11.77 5.43 12.62
C ARG A 127 -10.84 5.11 11.46
N LEU A 128 -9.76 4.35 11.72
CA LEU A 128 -8.87 3.91 10.64
C LEU A 128 -9.60 3.06 9.62
N ALA A 129 -10.44 2.13 10.08
CA ALA A 129 -11.18 1.24 9.22
C ALA A 129 -12.28 1.95 8.42
N ILE A 130 -13.06 2.84 9.05
CA ILE A 130 -14.08 3.65 8.36
C ILE A 130 -13.48 4.48 7.22
N HIS A 131 -12.32 5.09 7.44
CA HIS A 131 -11.63 5.91 6.45
C HIS A 131 -10.65 5.12 5.59
N SER A 132 -10.65 3.80 5.69
CA SER A 132 -9.74 2.97 4.91
C SER A 132 -10.17 2.90 3.45
N THR A 133 -9.18 2.83 2.58
CA THR A 133 -9.34 2.48 1.17
C THR A 133 -9.19 0.97 0.99
N LYS A 134 -8.28 0.36 1.77
CA LYS A 134 -8.01 -1.08 1.84
C LYS A 134 -7.52 -1.46 3.22
N ILE A 135 -7.78 -2.70 3.60
CA ILE A 135 -7.26 -3.32 4.80
C ILE A 135 -6.77 -4.72 4.43
N TYR A 136 -5.49 -4.99 4.65
CA TYR A 136 -4.94 -6.34 4.50
C TYR A 136 -4.76 -6.99 5.86
N ASP A 137 -5.16 -8.25 5.97
CA ASP A 137 -5.01 -9.11 7.15
C ASP A 137 -4.21 -10.37 6.76
N PRO A 138 -2.87 -10.32 6.80
CA PRO A 138 -2.04 -11.46 6.42
C PRO A 138 -2.42 -12.75 7.15
N ASP A 139 -2.76 -13.78 6.38
CA ASP A 139 -3.20 -15.11 6.85
C ASP A 139 -4.42 -15.10 7.80
N ASP A 140 -5.30 -14.09 7.69
CA ASP A 140 -6.46 -13.86 8.57
C ASP A 140 -6.09 -13.83 10.08
N ASN A 141 -4.85 -13.45 10.40
CA ASN A 141 -4.34 -13.53 11.76
C ASN A 141 -5.07 -12.57 12.70
N TYR A 142 -5.39 -11.35 12.25
CA TYR A 142 -6.14 -10.42 13.09
C TYR A 142 -7.58 -10.89 13.28
N LYS A 143 -8.26 -11.26 12.20
CA LYS A 143 -9.63 -11.82 12.23
C LYS A 143 -9.76 -12.96 13.23
N ASN A 144 -8.80 -13.89 13.21
CA ASN A 144 -8.89 -15.12 13.99
C ASN A 144 -8.26 -15.05 15.39
N ARG A 145 -7.30 -14.14 15.63
CA ARG A 145 -6.45 -14.17 16.84
C ARG A 145 -6.34 -12.85 17.60
N ALA A 146 -7.03 -11.79 17.19
CA ALA A 146 -6.95 -10.50 17.86
C ALA A 146 -7.45 -10.52 19.33
N LYS A 147 -8.34 -11.45 19.67
CA LYS A 147 -8.78 -11.66 21.05
C LYS A 147 -7.65 -12.17 21.96
N ASP A 148 -6.68 -12.88 21.40
CA ASP A 148 -5.66 -13.61 22.15
C ASP A 148 -4.34 -12.84 22.32
N GLY A 149 -4.22 -11.64 21.74
CA GLY A 149 -2.94 -10.91 21.74
C GLY A 149 -2.32 -10.71 20.37
N ASP A 150 -2.77 -11.48 19.37
CA ASP A 150 -2.03 -11.68 18.13
C ASP A 150 -2.66 -11.00 16.93
N GLY A 151 -1.92 -10.96 15.83
CA GLY A 151 -2.40 -10.49 14.55
C GLY A 151 -1.88 -9.11 14.16
N VAL A 152 -1.89 -8.88 12.86
CA VAL A 152 -1.40 -7.66 12.24
C VAL A 152 -2.35 -7.20 11.15
N LEU A 153 -2.44 -5.90 10.94
CA LEU A 153 -3.18 -5.31 9.83
C LEU A 153 -2.31 -4.29 9.10
N PHE A 154 -2.49 -4.22 7.79
CA PHE A 154 -2.06 -3.08 7.00
C PHE A 154 -3.27 -2.28 6.53
N ILE A 155 -3.39 -1.03 6.97
CA ILE A 155 -4.57 -0.19 6.68
C ILE A 155 -4.14 1.00 5.83
N TYR A 156 -4.78 1.16 4.68
CA TYR A 156 -4.54 2.24 3.75
C TYR A 156 -5.57 3.32 4.03
N THR A 157 -5.12 4.54 4.33
CA THR A 157 -5.98 5.71 4.57
C THR A 157 -5.56 6.86 3.67
N PRO A 158 -6.37 7.93 3.54
CA PRO A 158 -5.94 9.13 2.83
C PRO A 158 -4.69 9.79 3.39
N HIS A 159 -4.39 9.56 4.67
CA HIS A 159 -3.24 10.14 5.37
C HIS A 159 -2.02 9.21 5.45
N GLY A 160 -2.03 8.09 4.73
CA GLY A 160 -0.92 7.16 4.67
C GLY A 160 -1.30 5.71 4.96
N MET A 161 -0.27 4.88 5.06
CA MET A 161 -0.35 3.45 5.31
C MET A 161 0.01 3.15 6.75
N TRP A 162 -0.78 2.29 7.38
CA TRP A 162 -0.63 1.90 8.76
C TRP A 162 -0.21 0.45 8.86
N TYR A 163 0.70 0.18 9.77
CA TYR A 163 1.02 -1.16 10.25
C TYR A 163 0.56 -1.26 11.71
N ILE A 164 -0.51 -2.02 11.93
CA ILE A 164 -1.12 -2.24 13.24
C ILE A 164 -0.69 -3.61 13.73
N ILE A 165 -0.11 -3.66 14.92
CA ILE A 165 0.29 -4.88 15.60
C ILE A 165 -0.56 -4.98 16.86
N ASN A 166 -1.39 -6.01 16.95
CA ASN A 166 -2.19 -6.23 18.14
C ASN A 166 -1.28 -6.41 19.37
N ASN A 167 -1.67 -5.85 20.51
CA ASN A 167 -0.81 -5.82 21.70
C ASN A 167 -1.64 -5.74 22.99
N ASN A 168 -2.47 -6.76 23.17
CA ASN A 168 -3.35 -6.95 24.33
C ASN A 168 -3.16 -8.33 25.00
N GLY A 169 -2.10 -9.06 24.65
CA GLY A 169 -1.81 -10.37 25.20
C GLY A 169 -1.39 -10.31 26.68
N LYS A 170 -1.45 -11.46 27.37
CA LYS A 170 -1.15 -11.58 28.81
C LYS A 170 0.21 -10.98 29.23
N TYR A 171 1.21 -11.04 28.34
CA TYR A 171 2.57 -10.56 28.60
C TYR A 171 2.91 -9.30 27.79
N SER A 172 1.92 -8.67 27.16
CA SER A 172 2.11 -7.45 26.37
C SER A 172 2.42 -6.26 27.27
N ASN A 173 3.38 -5.43 26.85
CA ASN A 173 3.55 -4.11 27.46
C ASN A 173 2.51 -3.14 26.88
N LEU A 174 1.39 -2.99 27.59
CA LEU A 174 0.26 -2.16 27.16
C LEU A 174 0.60 -0.67 27.10
N SER A 175 1.67 -0.20 27.76
CA SER A 175 2.09 1.21 27.68
C SER A 175 2.57 1.62 26.28
N LEU A 176 2.87 0.64 25.43
CA LEU A 176 3.21 0.86 24.03
C LEU A 176 1.96 1.10 23.15
N ASN A 177 0.75 0.89 23.66
CA ASN A 177 -0.45 1.04 22.83
C ASN A 177 -0.67 2.51 22.48
N ASN A 178 -0.75 2.78 21.17
CA ASN A 178 -1.14 4.08 20.63
C ASN A 178 -2.39 4.00 19.75
N VAL A 179 -2.90 2.79 19.50
CA VAL A 179 -4.14 2.56 18.76
C VAL A 179 -5.13 1.85 19.68
N GLU A 180 -6.30 2.45 19.87
CA GLU A 180 -7.41 1.84 20.60
C GLU A 180 -8.07 0.76 19.73
N THR A 181 -8.30 -0.41 20.31
CA THR A 181 -9.01 -1.54 19.69
C THR A 181 -10.05 -2.08 20.65
N LYS A 182 -11.06 -2.79 20.15
CA LYS A 182 -12.08 -3.44 21.00
C LYS A 182 -11.53 -4.50 21.95
N TYR A 183 -10.28 -4.93 21.75
CA TYR A 183 -9.65 -5.99 22.52
C TYR A 183 -8.58 -5.51 23.51
N GLY A 184 -8.34 -4.20 23.64
CA GLY A 184 -7.41 -3.65 24.67
C GLY A 184 -6.25 -2.82 24.12
N GLY A 185 -6.13 -2.72 22.79
CA GLY A 185 -5.20 -1.81 22.12
C GLY A 185 -4.13 -2.49 21.28
N ALA A 186 -3.45 -1.67 20.49
CA ALA A 186 -2.44 -2.08 19.52
C ALA A 186 -1.32 -1.04 19.42
N VAL A 187 -0.19 -1.50 18.90
CA VAL A 187 0.92 -0.63 18.47
C VAL A 187 0.74 -0.32 16.99
N GLY A 188 0.60 0.96 16.66
CA GLY A 188 0.41 1.41 15.28
C GLY A 188 1.56 2.28 14.80
N TYR A 189 2.11 1.94 13.62
CA TYR A 189 3.09 2.74 12.91
C TYR A 189 2.47 3.29 11.62
N ARG A 190 2.70 4.57 11.32
CA ARG A 190 2.20 5.23 10.11
C ARG A 190 3.34 5.75 9.25
N LEU A 191 3.30 5.39 7.96
CA LEU A 191 4.14 5.93 6.90
C LEU A 191 3.27 6.58 5.82
N MET A 192 3.84 7.51 5.06
CA MET A 192 3.19 8.02 3.85
C MET A 192 3.14 6.93 2.78
N TYR A 193 2.21 7.06 1.84
CA TYR A 193 2.13 6.13 0.70
C TYR A 193 3.44 6.14 -0.10
N ASP A 194 3.87 4.95 -0.49
CA ASP A 194 5.05 4.67 -1.30
C ASP A 194 4.81 3.37 -2.07
N ASP A 195 5.13 3.36 -3.37
CA ASP A 195 4.90 2.24 -4.29
C ASP A 195 5.67 0.96 -3.87
N THR A 196 6.88 1.14 -3.31
CA THR A 196 7.69 0.01 -2.85
C THR A 196 7.06 -0.57 -1.59
N LEU A 197 6.65 0.27 -0.64
CA LEU A 197 5.98 -0.19 0.58
C LEU A 197 4.65 -0.89 0.27
N ASP A 198 3.84 -0.34 -0.64
CA ASP A 198 2.59 -0.96 -1.13
C ASP A 198 2.84 -2.35 -1.74
N THR A 199 3.84 -2.46 -2.61
CA THR A 199 4.22 -3.74 -3.22
C THR A 199 4.62 -4.77 -2.16
N LEU A 200 5.42 -4.38 -1.16
CA LEU A 200 5.83 -5.28 -0.08
C LEU A 200 4.64 -5.76 0.76
N ILE A 201 3.69 -4.87 1.07
CA ILE A 201 2.48 -5.22 1.81
C ILE A 201 1.67 -6.26 1.03
N ARG A 202 1.45 -6.03 -0.27
CA ARG A 202 0.71 -6.97 -1.14
C ARG A 202 1.39 -8.33 -1.26
N ILE A 203 2.72 -8.37 -1.33
CA ILE A 203 3.49 -9.61 -1.32
C ILE A 203 3.29 -10.37 0.01
N PHE A 204 3.46 -9.68 1.14
CA PHE A 204 3.38 -10.31 2.45
C PHE A 204 1.97 -10.77 2.81
N SER A 205 0.96 -9.95 2.51
CA SER A 205 -0.45 -10.26 2.71
C SER A 205 -1.01 -11.23 1.68
N GLU A 206 -0.30 -11.45 0.57
CA GLU A 206 -0.83 -12.14 -0.61
C GLU A 206 -2.13 -11.52 -1.13
N GLU A 207 -2.28 -10.21 -0.95
CA GLU A 207 -3.50 -9.46 -1.24
C GLU A 207 -4.73 -9.96 -0.45
N ASN A 208 -4.53 -10.61 0.71
CA ASN A 208 -5.60 -11.05 1.60
C ASN A 208 -6.26 -9.86 2.30
N GLU A 209 -7.31 -9.31 1.68
CA GLU A 209 -8.10 -8.22 2.26
C GLU A 209 -8.93 -8.73 3.45
N TYR A 210 -9.03 -7.90 4.49
CA TYR A 210 -9.76 -8.25 5.69
C TYR A 210 -11.24 -8.51 5.37
N SER A 211 -11.71 -9.69 5.75
CA SER A 211 -13.06 -10.19 5.46
C SER A 211 -13.89 -10.48 6.73
N GLY A 212 -13.43 -10.03 7.89
CA GLY A 212 -14.17 -10.24 9.14
C GLY A 212 -15.42 -9.37 9.25
N GLU A 213 -16.44 -9.88 9.94
CA GLU A 213 -17.73 -9.20 10.08
C GLU A 213 -17.65 -7.89 10.87
N GLU A 214 -16.74 -7.81 11.86
CA GLU A 214 -16.53 -6.61 12.66
C GLU A 214 -15.05 -6.39 12.98
N LEU A 215 -14.44 -5.43 12.28
CA LEU A 215 -13.09 -4.99 12.60
C LEU A 215 -13.04 -4.10 13.86
N TYR A 216 -14.16 -3.47 14.19
CA TYR A 216 -14.31 -2.51 15.28
C TYR A 216 -15.73 -2.51 15.84
#